data_AF-A0A3A8Z6D0-F1
#
_entry.id   AF-A0A3A8Z6D0-F1
#
_cell.length_a   1.000
_cell.length_b   1.000
_cell.length_c   1.000
_cell.angle_alpha   90.00
_cell.angle_beta   90.00
_cell.angle_gamma   90.00
#
_symmetry.space_group_name_H-M   'P 1'
#
loop_
_entity.id
_entity.type
_entity.pdbx_description
1 polymer ?
#
loop_
_entity_poly.entity_id
_entity_poly.type
_entity_poly.pdbx_seq_one_letter_code
_entity_poly.pdbx_strand_id
1 'polypeptide(L)'
;MRSELQKIPGVGPNMARRMERIGCPTLDSLKGQDPEELYRRDCLFQGCQVDRCVLYVYRLAVHYAEHGSCPPDKPNWWDWKD
;
A
#
# COMPACT_ATOMS: atom_id res chain seq x y z
N MET A 1 -8.62 12.44 -12.29
CA MET A 1 -8.36 11.05 -12.71
C MET A 1 -8.22 10.18 -11.47
N ARG A 2 -8.76 8.95 -11.46
CA ARG A 2 -8.52 8.00 -10.38
C ARG A 2 -7.13 7.40 -10.58
N SER A 3 -6.29 7.44 -9.54
CA SER A 3 -4.98 6.78 -9.55
C SER A 3 -5.20 5.27 -9.71
N GLU A 4 -4.35 4.59 -10.47
CA GLU A 4 -4.49 3.13 -10.63
C GLU A 4 -4.27 2.37 -9.32
N LEU A 5 -3.59 2.98 -8.34
CA LEU A 5 -3.47 2.48 -6.98
C LEU A 5 -4.83 2.30 -6.30
N GLN A 6 -5.85 3.05 -6.73
CA GLN A 6 -7.23 2.90 -6.23
C GLN A 6 -7.93 1.62 -6.77
N LYS A 7 -7.29 0.86 -7.65
CA LYS A 7 -7.75 -0.48 -8.05
C LYS A 7 -7.49 -1.51 -6.94
N ILE A 8 -6.53 -1.25 -6.05
CA ILE A 8 -6.23 -2.13 -4.92
C ILE A 8 -7.41 -2.08 -3.95
N PRO A 9 -7.99 -3.23 -3.57
CA PRO A 9 -9.07 -3.28 -2.59
C PRO A 9 -8.69 -2.58 -1.30
N GLY A 10 -9.56 -1.71 -0.77
CA GLY A 10 -9.29 -0.97 0.46
C GLY A 10 -8.34 0.23 0.32
N VAL A 11 -7.75 0.48 -0.85
CA VAL A 11 -6.93 1.68 -1.11
C VAL A 11 -7.81 2.81 -1.62
N GLY A 12 -8.10 3.76 -0.74
CA GLY A 12 -8.78 5.00 -1.10
C GLY A 12 -7.83 6.07 -1.71
N PRO A 13 -8.38 7.21 -2.18
CA PRO A 13 -7.61 8.30 -2.78
C PRO A 13 -6.58 8.92 -1.82
N ASN A 14 -6.77 8.83 -0.51
CA ASN A 14 -5.80 9.33 0.47
C ASN A 14 -4.58 8.41 0.57
N MET A 15 -4.78 7.10 0.47
CA MET A 15 -3.69 6.14 0.56
C MET A 15 -2.90 6.08 -0.75
N ALA A 16 -3.59 6.15 -1.90
CA ALA A 16 -2.93 6.33 -3.20
C ALA A 16 -1.99 7.56 -3.20
N ARG A 17 -2.45 8.69 -2.64
CA ARG A 17 -1.61 9.90 -2.51
C ARG A 17 -0.43 9.73 -1.56
N ARG A 18 -0.53 8.90 -0.52
CA ARG A 18 0.61 8.58 0.36
C ARG A 18 1.65 7.77 -0.41
N MET A 19 1.23 6.73 -1.11
CA MET A 19 2.08 5.93 -1.99
C MET A 19 2.80 6.80 -3.03
N GLU A 20 2.06 7.70 -3.71
CA GLU A 20 2.63 8.66 -4.65
C GLU A 20 3.72 9.55 -4.01
N ARG A 21 3.49 10.03 -2.78
CA ARG A 21 4.44 10.91 -2.06
C ARG A 21 5.71 10.21 -1.60
N ILE A 22 5.64 8.92 -1.29
CA ILE A 22 6.81 8.12 -0.89
C ILE A 22 7.58 7.55 -2.10
N GLY A 23 7.22 7.96 -3.32
CA GLY A 23 7.90 7.58 -4.56
C GLY A 23 7.28 6.37 -5.29
N CYS A 24 6.06 5.97 -4.92
CA CYS A 24 5.34 4.85 -5.54
C CYS A 24 4.04 5.30 -6.22
N PRO A 25 4.10 6.00 -7.36
CA PRO A 25 2.90 6.56 -8.02
C PRO A 25 2.09 5.54 -8.83
N THR A 26 2.61 4.34 -9.07
CA THR A 26 2.04 3.33 -9.97
C THR A 26 2.04 1.94 -9.35
N LEU A 27 1.22 1.03 -9.88
CA LEU A 27 1.26 -0.38 -9.47
C LEU A 27 2.64 -0.98 -9.76
N ASP A 28 3.24 -0.65 -10.90
CA ASP A 28 4.58 -1.12 -11.24
C ASP A 28 5.66 -0.63 -10.26
N SER A 29 5.52 0.59 -9.73
CA SER A 29 6.46 1.11 -8.72
C SER A 29 6.37 0.42 -7.34
N LEU A 30 5.28 -0.30 -7.08
CA LEU A 30 5.09 -1.09 -5.87
C LEU A 30 5.63 -2.52 -6.00
N LYS A 31 5.79 -3.05 -7.22
CA LYS A 31 6.28 -4.41 -7.44
C LYS A 31 7.68 -4.60 -6.87
N GLY A 32 7.89 -5.65 -6.08
CA GLY A 32 9.18 -5.96 -5.48
C GLY A 32 9.66 -4.95 -4.42
N GLN A 33 8.82 -3.99 -4.02
CA GLN A 33 9.12 -3.14 -2.86
C GLN A 33 8.85 -3.92 -1.56
N ASP A 34 9.64 -3.65 -0.53
CA ASP A 34 9.36 -4.16 0.81
C ASP A 34 8.25 -3.29 1.47
N PRO A 35 7.10 -3.88 1.84
CA PRO A 35 6.03 -3.17 2.55
C PRO A 35 6.48 -2.47 3.84
N GLU A 36 7.43 -3.05 4.57
CA GLU A 36 7.96 -2.42 5.78
C GLU A 36 8.77 -1.16 5.47
N GLU A 37 9.53 -1.19 4.39
CA GLU A 37 10.29 -0.04 3.92
C GLU A 37 9.35 1.08 3.44
N LEU A 38 8.28 0.73 2.69
CA LEU A 38 7.25 1.71 2.31
C LEU A 38 6.60 2.36 3.53
N TYR A 39 6.30 1.57 4.56
CA TYR A 39 5.78 2.09 5.83
C TYR A 39 6.78 3.00 6.55
N ARG A 40 8.07 2.65 6.58
CA ARG A 40 9.12 3.51 7.16
C ARG A 40 9.20 4.83 6.41
N ARG A 41 9.18 4.81 5.08
CA ARG A 41 9.16 6.02 4.25
C ARG A 41 7.94 6.89 4.52
N ASP A 42 6.76 6.30 4.70
CA ASP A 42 5.55 7.05 5.04
C ASP A 42 5.62 7.69 6.44
N CYS A 43 6.17 6.97 7.43
CA CYS A 43 6.44 7.53 8.75
C CYS A 43 7.42 8.73 8.66
N LEU A 44 8.51 8.57 7.92
CA LEU A 44 9.49 9.63 7.70
C LEU A 44 8.88 10.84 7.00
N PHE A 45 8.06 10.60 5.97
CA PHE A 45 7.38 11.66 5.22
C PHE A 45 6.38 12.43 6.10
N GLN A 46 5.67 11.75 7.00
CA GLN A 46 4.74 12.40 7.93
C GLN A 46 5.41 13.02 9.15
N GLY A 47 6.69 12.73 9.40
CA GLY A 47 7.40 13.20 10.58
C GLY A 47 6.90 12.57 11.89
N CYS A 48 6.10 11.49 11.81
CA CYS A 48 5.60 10.77 12.96
C CYS A 48 5.43 9.28 12.64
N GLN A 49 5.37 8.46 13.68
CA GLN A 49 5.00 7.07 13.51
C GLN A 49 3.51 6.98 13.19
N VAL A 50 3.19 6.57 11.98
CA VAL A 50 1.80 6.34 11.56
C VAL A 50 1.25 5.06 12.21
N ASP A 51 -0.08 4.91 12.19
CA ASP A 51 -0.69 3.69 12.69
C ASP A 51 -0.21 2.45 11.92
N ARG A 52 -0.01 1.36 12.67
CA ARG A 52 0.45 0.07 12.10
C ARG A 52 -0.54 -0.51 11.08
N CYS A 53 -1.82 -0.10 11.10
CA CYS A 53 -2.78 -0.50 10.06
C CYS A 53 -2.35 -0.08 8.65
N VAL A 54 -1.57 1.00 8.53
CA VAL A 54 -1.03 1.47 7.24
C VAL A 54 -0.04 0.46 6.66
N LEU A 55 0.76 -0.22 7.50
CA LEU A 55 1.65 -1.30 7.05
C LEU A 55 0.87 -2.42 6.37
N TYR A 56 -0.31 -2.75 6.89
CA TYR A 56 -1.13 -3.84 6.34
C TYR A 56 -1.64 -3.48 4.95
N VAL A 57 -1.95 -2.19 4.74
CA VAL A 57 -2.31 -1.68 3.41
C VAL A 57 -1.12 -1.73 2.45
N TYR A 58 0.10 -1.43 2.90
CA TYR A 58 1.30 -1.60 2.06
C TYR A 58 1.56 -3.06 1.69
N ARG A 59 1.37 -4.01 2.62
CA ARG A 59 1.50 -5.45 2.36
C ARG A 59 0.52 -5.92 1.30
N LEU A 60 -0.75 -5.54 1.46
CA LEU A 60 -1.79 -5.78 0.46
C LEU A 60 -1.44 -5.15 -0.90
N ALA A 61 -0.97 -3.90 -0.89
CA ALA A 61 -0.68 -3.15 -2.11
C ALA A 61 0.47 -3.75 -2.92
N VAL A 62 1.56 -4.15 -2.26
CA VAL A 62 2.69 -4.84 -2.90
C VAL A 62 2.24 -6.18 -3.46
N HIS A 63 1.51 -6.99 -2.68
CA HIS A 63 1.01 -8.27 -3.17
C HIS A 63 0.10 -8.10 -4.39
N TYR A 64 -0.85 -7.16 -4.33
CA TYR A 64 -1.75 -6.87 -5.44
C TYR A 64 -0.98 -6.36 -6.67
N ALA A 65 0.05 -5.53 -6.48
CA ALA A 65 0.90 -5.08 -7.57
C ALA A 65 1.64 -6.26 -8.23
N GLU A 66 2.12 -7.23 -7.45
CA GLU A 66 2.85 -8.40 -7.96
C GLU A 66 1.94 -9.41 -8.68
N HIS A 67 0.75 -9.69 -8.14
CA HIS A 67 -0.12 -10.77 -8.63
C HIS A 67 -1.31 -10.28 -9.47
N GLY A 68 -1.64 -8.99 -9.39
CA GLY A 68 -2.82 -8.39 -10.03
C GLY A 68 -4.16 -8.70 -9.32
N SER A 69 -4.15 -9.52 -8.27
CA SER A 69 -5.33 -9.90 -7.50
C SER A 69 -5.01 -10.16 -6.03
N CYS A 70 -6.03 -10.10 -5.18
CA CYS A 70 -5.93 -10.51 -3.79
C CYS A 70 -6.26 -12.01 -3.65
N PRO A 71 -5.64 -12.71 -2.69
CA PRO A 71 -6.04 -14.07 -2.34
C PRO A 71 -7.52 -14.12 -1.90
N PRO A 72 -8.26 -15.20 -2.21
CA PRO A 72 -9.67 -15.32 -1.81
C PRO A 72 -9.90 -15.27 -0.30
N ASP A 73 -8.90 -15.69 0.48
CA ASP A 73 -8.89 -15.73 1.94
C ASP A 73 -8.46 -14.40 2.59
N LYS A 74 -7.89 -13.46 1.82
CA LYS A 74 -7.42 -12.15 2.31
C LYS A 74 -7.92 -10.98 1.46
N PRO A 75 -9.25 -10.80 1.30
CA PRO A 75 -9.79 -9.74 0.46
C PRO A 75 -9.61 -8.34 1.04
N ASN A 76 -9.36 -8.22 2.35
CA ASN A 76 -9.30 -6.92 3.03
C ASN A 76 -7.90 -6.63 3.56
N TRP A 77 -7.56 -5.34 3.69
CA TRP A 77 -6.26 -4.92 4.23
C TRP A 77 -6.01 -5.41 5.66
N TRP A 78 -7.04 -5.58 6.50
CA TRP A 78 -6.86 -6.07 7.87
C TRP A 78 -6.46 -7.55 7.95
N ASP A 79 -6.64 -8.31 6.87
CA ASP A 79 -6.20 -9.70 6.76
C ASP A 79 -4.65 -9.81 6.59
N TRP A 80 -3.97 -8.67 6.43
CA TRP A 80 -2.51 -8.53 6.24
C TRP A 80 -1.77 -8.03 7.48
N LYS A 81 -2.38 -8.21 8.66
CA LYS A 81 -1.83 -7.76 9.94
C LYS A 81 -0.64 -8.58 10.46
N ASP A 82 -0.58 -9.84 10.06
CA ASP A 82 0.44 -10.83 10.46
C ASP A 82 1.67 -10.73 9.56
#